data_AF-A0A519V025-F1
#
_entry.id   AF-A0A519V025-F1
#
_cell.length_a   1.000
_cell.length_b   1.000
_cell.length_c   1.000
_cell.angle_alpha   90.00
_cell.angle_beta   90.00
_cell.angle_gamma   90.00
#
_symmetry.space_group_name_H-M   'P 1'
#
loop_
_entity.id
_entity.type
_entity.pdbx_description
1 polymer ?
#
loop_
_entity_poly.entity_id
_entity_poly.type
_entity_poly.pdbx_seq_one_letter_code
_entity_poly.pdbx_strand_id
1 'polypeptide(L)'
;LNYHWQKMWAPTELVFSVSTDGVTYQDVYRQTSFPVNGINPVRASIAPVQARYVRVRGLNQGIIPAGEYGAGGKAWLLLDELLIK
;
A
#
# COMPACT_ATOMS: atom_id res chain seq x y z
N LEU A 1 -9.24 -4.98 0.06
CA LEU A 1 -10.68 -4.98 0.39
C LEU A 1 -11.42 -5.22 -0.90
N ASN A 2 -11.80 -6.46 -1.21
CA ASN A 2 -12.65 -6.73 -2.37
C ASN A 2 -14.14 -6.64 -1.97
N TYR A 3 -14.43 -5.76 -1.01
CA TYR A 3 -15.73 -5.52 -0.41
C TYR A 3 -15.98 -4.01 -0.39
N HIS A 4 -16.34 -3.47 -1.55
CA HIS A 4 -16.27 -2.04 -1.88
C HIS A 4 -17.46 -1.19 -1.41
N TRP A 5 -18.41 -1.74 -0.65
CA TRP A 5 -19.57 -0.97 -0.16
C TRP A 5 -19.17 0.21 0.75
N GLN A 6 -17.96 0.18 1.32
CA GLN A 6 -17.39 1.29 2.09
C GLN A 6 -16.53 2.26 1.25
N LYS A 7 -16.46 2.08 -0.09
CA LYS A 7 -15.57 2.83 -1.01
C LYS A 7 -14.08 2.70 -0.67
N MET A 8 -13.70 1.70 0.12
CA MET A 8 -12.33 1.41 0.50
C MET A 8 -11.72 0.40 -0.46
N TRP A 9 -10.54 0.71 -0.98
CA TRP A 9 -9.86 -0.10 -1.98
C TRP A 9 -8.45 -0.44 -1.51
N ALA A 10 -7.97 -1.63 -1.91
CA ALA A 10 -6.55 -1.93 -1.78
C ALA A 10 -5.73 -0.96 -2.64
N PRO A 11 -4.45 -0.71 -2.31
CA PRO A 11 -3.60 0.06 -3.20
C PRO A 11 -3.35 -0.75 -4.49
N THR A 12 -3.10 -0.07 -5.60
CA THR A 12 -2.71 -0.72 -6.87
C THR A 12 -1.22 -1.08 -6.88
N GLU A 13 -0.43 -0.37 -6.09
CA GLU A 13 0.98 -0.64 -5.85
C GLU A 13 1.32 -0.28 -4.40
N LEU A 14 2.09 -1.13 -3.73
CA LEU A 14 2.74 -0.81 -2.46
C LEU A 14 4.25 -0.97 -2.62
N VAL A 15 4.99 0.08 -2.25
CA VAL A 15 6.45 0.11 -2.28
C VAL A 15 6.97 0.46 -0.90
N PHE A 16 7.94 -0.30 -0.42
CA PHE A 16 8.74 0.08 0.75
C PHE A 16 10.13 0.49 0.28
N SER A 17 10.61 1.62 0.80
CA SER A 17 11.91 2.16 0.49
C SER A 17 12.61 2.58 1.78
N VAL A 18 13.94 2.51 1.80
CA VAL A 18 14.76 2.86 2.97
C VAL A 18 15.79 3.92 2.62
N SER A 19 16.25 4.66 3.63
CA SER A 19 17.26 5.70 3.47
C SER A 19 18.08 5.88 4.74
N THR A 20 19.35 6.25 4.58
CA THR A 20 20.25 6.66 5.67
C THR A 20 20.24 8.18 5.91
N ASP A 21 19.93 8.97 4.87
CA ASP A 21 20.02 10.44 4.87
C ASP A 21 18.65 11.16 4.87
N GLY A 22 17.56 10.43 4.61
CA GLY A 22 16.20 10.98 4.51
C GLY A 22 15.91 11.71 3.19
N VAL A 23 16.84 11.67 2.23
CA VAL A 23 16.74 12.33 0.92
C VAL A 23 16.75 11.29 -0.20
N THR A 24 17.76 10.43 -0.19
CA THR A 24 17.94 9.38 -1.18
C THR A 24 17.33 8.08 -0.68
N TYR A 25 16.35 7.53 -1.40
CA TYR A 25 15.66 6.31 -1.02
C TYR A 25 15.93 5.19 -2.01
N GLN A 26 16.20 4.00 -1.47
CA GLN A 26 16.30 2.77 -2.23
C GLN A 26 15.05 1.92 -1.99
N ASP A 27 14.38 1.50 -3.06
CA ASP A 27 13.28 0.54 -2.99
C ASP A 27 13.81 -0.84 -2.57
N VAL A 28 13.19 -1.43 -1.55
CA VAL A 28 13.57 -2.73 -1.00
C VAL A 28 12.45 -3.78 -1.13
N TYR A 29 11.23 -3.34 -1.42
CA TYR A 29 10.08 -4.22 -1.61
C TYR A 29 9.01 -3.57 -2.49
N ARG A 30 8.32 -4.38 -3.31
CA ARG A 30 7.18 -3.96 -4.14
C ARG A 30 6.13 -5.08 -4.23
N GLN A 31 4.86 -4.72 -4.12
CA GLN A 31 3.71 -5.60 -4.32
C GLN A 31 2.62 -4.88 -5.12
N THR A 32 2.02 -5.58 -6.09
CA THR A 32 0.96 -5.05 -6.98
C THR A 32 -0.32 -5.90 -6.96
N SER A 33 -0.36 -6.95 -6.14
CA SER A 33 -1.50 -7.86 -6.03
C SER A 33 -1.99 -7.93 -4.59
N PHE A 34 -3.30 -7.80 -4.39
CA PHE A 34 -3.97 -7.78 -3.09
C PHE A 34 -5.25 -8.62 -3.15
N PRO A 35 -5.14 -9.96 -3.25
CA PRO A 35 -6.25 -10.84 -3.61
C PRO A 35 -7.25 -11.08 -2.48
N VAL A 36 -6.91 -10.75 -1.24
CA VAL A 36 -7.75 -11.07 -0.09
C VAL A 36 -8.97 -10.16 -0.07
N ASN A 37 -10.16 -10.76 -0.04
CA ASN A 37 -11.39 -10.05 0.19
C ASN A 37 -11.52 -9.63 1.67
N GLY A 38 -10.83 -8.53 2.00
CA GLY A 38 -10.76 -8.01 3.36
C GLY A 38 -9.45 -7.26 3.58
N ILE A 39 -8.92 -7.39 4.80
CA ILE A 39 -7.59 -6.89 5.18
C ILE A 39 -6.54 -7.72 4.45
N ASN A 40 -5.64 -7.06 3.72
CA ASN A 40 -4.52 -7.71 3.05
C ASN A 40 -3.27 -7.50 3.92
N PRO A 41 -2.83 -8.49 4.72
CA PRO A 41 -1.58 -8.37 5.46
C PRO A 41 -0.41 -8.40 4.48
N VAL A 42 0.48 -7.40 4.58
CA VAL A 42 1.72 -7.35 3.77
C VAL A 42 2.90 -7.66 4.67
N ARG A 43 3.59 -8.76 4.38
CA ARG A 43 4.80 -9.19 5.09
C ARG A 43 5.98 -9.16 4.12
N ALA A 44 6.67 -8.04 4.06
CA ALA A 44 7.88 -7.90 3.27
C ALA A 44 9.06 -8.57 3.99
N SER A 45 9.70 -9.54 3.34
CA SER A 45 11.01 -10.03 3.73
C SER A 45 12.04 -9.34 2.83
N ILE A 46 12.98 -8.62 3.44
CA ILE A 46 14.03 -7.87 2.75
C ILE A 46 15.40 -8.31 3.26
N ALA A 47 16.45 -8.13 2.45
CA ALA A 47 17.81 -8.32 2.93
C ALA A 47 18.11 -7.31 4.05
N PRO A 48 18.87 -7.70 5.10
CA PRO A 48 19.30 -6.77 6.13
C PRO A 48 20.02 -5.56 5.53
N VAL A 49 19.58 -4.37 5.88
CA VAL A 49 20.12 -3.11 5.34
C VAL A 49 20.13 -2.06 6.44
N GLN A 50 21.21 -1.27 6.51
CA GLN A 50 21.27 -0.15 7.43
C GLN A 50 20.35 0.97 6.94
N ALA A 51 19.43 1.40 7.80
CA ALA A 51 18.49 2.45 7.50
C ALA A 51 18.23 3.32 8.74
N ARG A 52 17.93 4.60 8.50
CA ARG A 52 17.42 5.53 9.52
C ARG A 52 15.98 5.93 9.23
N TYR A 53 15.61 5.94 7.95
CA TYR A 53 14.28 6.32 7.49
C TYR A 53 13.68 5.19 6.68
N VAL A 54 12.40 4.93 6.93
CA VAL A 54 11.57 4.03 6.13
C VAL A 54 10.48 4.88 5.47
N ARG A 55 10.22 4.61 4.20
CA ARG A 55 9.12 5.20 3.43
C ARG A 55 8.22 4.09 2.94
N VAL A 56 6.93 4.27 3.15
CA VAL A 56 5.88 3.39 2.62
C VAL A 56 5.03 4.20 1.66
N ARG A 57 4.95 3.76 0.40
CA ARG A 57 4.13 4.39 -0.64
C ARG A 57 3.07 3.41 -1.12
N GLY A 58 1.80 3.68 -0.79
CA GLY A 58 0.64 3.01 -1.37
C GLY A 58 0.02 3.87 -2.46
N LEU A 59 0.00 3.39 -3.70
CA LEU A 59 -0.72 4.05 -4.80
C LEU A 59 -2.21 3.75 -4.66
N ASN A 60 -3.01 4.79 -4.41
CA ASN A 60 -4.46 4.68 -4.25
C ASN A 60 -5.12 4.31 -5.59
N GLN A 61 -6.25 3.59 -5.53
CA GLN A 61 -7.09 3.22 -6.68
C GLN A 61 -7.53 4.44 -7.52
N GLY A 62 -7.58 5.63 -6.91
CA GLY A 62 -7.98 6.88 -7.52
C GLY A 62 -9.50 6.95 -7.61
N ILE A 63 -10.02 6.75 -8.82
CA ILE A 63 -11.45 6.79 -9.10
C ILE A 63 -12.03 5.38 -9.05
N ILE A 64 -13.18 5.25 -8.38
CA ILE A 64 -13.90 3.98 -8.28
C ILE A 64 -14.39 3.59 -9.69
N PRO A 65 -14.04 2.39 -10.19
CA PRO A 65 -14.42 1.93 -11.52
C PRO A 65 -15.94 1.88 -11.75
N ALA A 66 -16.34 1.91 -13.02
CA ALA A 66 -17.74 1.68 -13.40
C ALA A 66 -18.19 0.27 -12.99
N GLY A 67 -19.46 0.13 -12.61
CA GLY A 67 -20.04 -1.13 -12.14
C GLY A 67 -19.86 -1.42 -10.65
N GLU A 68 -19.09 -0.59 -9.95
CA GLU A 68 -18.83 -0.71 -8.51
C GLU A 68 -19.67 0.27 -7.69
N TYR A 69 -19.91 -0.05 -6.42
CA TYR A 69 -20.58 0.86 -5.51
C TYR A 69 -19.77 2.16 -5.34
N GLY A 70 -20.39 3.30 -5.64
CA GLY A 70 -19.72 4.60 -5.58
C GLY A 70 -18.89 4.96 -6.81
N ALA A 71 -19.10 4.28 -7.95
CA ALA A 71 -18.49 4.56 -9.25
C ALA A 71 -18.40 6.07 -9.56
N GLY A 72 -17.25 6.50 -10.10
CA GLY A 72 -16.95 7.91 -10.40
C GLY A 72 -16.50 8.75 -9.20
N GLY A 73 -16.68 8.24 -7.98
CA GLY A 73 -16.15 8.86 -6.75
C GLY A 73 -14.67 8.55 -6.51
N LYS A 74 -14.06 9.26 -5.56
CA LYS A 74 -12.70 8.95 -5.06
C LYS A 74 -12.73 7.74 -4.12
N ALA A 75 -11.77 6.85 -4.27
CA ALA A 75 -11.59 5.68 -3.42
C ALA A 75 -10.78 6.02 -2.15
N TRP A 76 -11.19 5.47 -1.02
CA TRP A 76 -10.42 5.53 0.22
C TRP A 76 -9.36 4.43 0.26
N LEU A 77 -8.18 4.76 0.78
CA LEU A 77 -7.15 3.79 1.13
C LEU A 77 -6.94 3.88 2.64
N LEU A 78 -7.07 2.76 3.33
CA LEU A 78 -6.87 2.67 4.77
C LEU A 78 -5.67 1.79 5.08
N LEU A 79 -4.92 2.20 6.10
CA LEU A 79 -3.84 1.46 6.73
C LEU A 79 -4.02 1.58 8.24
N ASP A 80 -3.83 0.47 8.94
CA ASP A 80 -3.94 0.41 10.39
C ASP A 80 -2.54 0.53 11.02
N GLU A 81 -1.76 -0.56 10.95
CA GLU A 81 -0.44 -0.64 11.58
C GLU A 81 0.70 -0.79 10.56
N LEU A 82 1.83 -0.14 10.84
CA LEU A 82 3.12 -0.38 10.21
C LEU A 82 4.10 -0.87 11.27
N LEU A 83 4.50 -2.14 11.16
CA LEU A 83 5.48 -2.75 12.05
C LEU A 83 6.83 -2.90 11.35
N ILE A 84 7.90 -2.41 11.99
CA ILE A 84 9.30 -2.56 11.54
C ILE A 84 10.04 -3.37 12.62
N LYS A 85 10.82 -4.36 12.21
CA LYS A 85 11.58 -5.25 13.09
C LYS A 85 13.06 -5.26 12.74
#